data_AF-A0A923JLC2-F1
#
_entry.id   AF-A0A923JLC2-F1
#
_cell.length_a   1.000
_cell.length_b   1.000
_cell.length_c   1.000
_cell.angle_alpha   90.00
_cell.angle_beta   90.00
_cell.angle_gamma   90.00
#
_symmetry.space_group_name_H-M   'P 1'
#
loop_
_entity.id
_entity.type
_entity.pdbx_description
1 polymer ?
#
loop_
_entity_poly.entity_id
_entity_poly.type
_entity_poly.pdbx_seq_one_letter_code
_entity_poly.pdbx_strand_id
1 'polypeptide(L)'
;MRKVTRIVDDPAAKWGFRREPATYEEAEKITGFRLDRRSSFLITRAGEVEQEAQCTVECSGCSCDCSTCSYGYASHKAGGCQECGYTGKRRMYFGFPPSPPKRKTS
;
A
#
# COMPACT_ATOMS: atom_id res chain seq x y z
N MET A 1 -11.42 -3.35 8.15
CA MET A 1 -11.23 -4.82 8.06
C MET A 1 -9.96 -5.07 7.26
N ARG A 2 -9.02 -5.86 7.77
CA ARG A 2 -7.80 -6.19 7.03
C ARG A 2 -8.12 -7.29 6.04
N LYS A 3 -7.55 -7.16 4.84
CA LYS A 3 -7.96 -7.93 3.67
C LYS A 3 -6.76 -8.59 3.05
N VAL A 4 -7.00 -9.75 2.47
CA VAL A 4 -6.10 -10.36 1.51
C VAL A 4 -6.78 -10.23 0.16
N THR A 5 -6.04 -9.78 -0.84
CA THR A 5 -6.53 -9.69 -2.22
C THR A 5 -5.57 -10.37 -3.17
N ARG A 6 -6.05 -10.89 -4.29
CA ARG A 6 -5.21 -11.45 -5.36
C ARG A 6 -5.41 -10.64 -6.64
N ILE A 7 -4.36 -10.50 -7.43
CA ILE A 7 -4.44 -9.98 -8.79
C ILE A 7 -4.74 -11.15 -9.73
N VAL A 8 -5.80 -11.02 -10.52
CA VAL A 8 -6.17 -11.98 -11.58
C VAL A 8 -6.19 -11.26 -12.91
N ASP A 9 -5.67 -11.92 -13.94
CA ASP A 9 -5.76 -11.43 -15.31
C ASP A 9 -7.22 -11.40 -15.77
N ASP A 10 -7.63 -10.24 -16.25
CA ASP A 10 -8.97 -10.01 -16.76
C ASP A 10 -8.84 -9.11 -18.00
N PRO A 11 -8.88 -9.70 -19.21
CA PRO A 11 -8.75 -8.94 -20.44
C PRO A 11 -9.90 -7.97 -20.69
N ALA A 12 -11.03 -8.12 -19.99
CA ALA A 12 -12.15 -7.18 -20.05
C ALA A 12 -11.98 -5.99 -19.08
N ALA A 13 -11.07 -6.08 -18.11
CA ALA A 13 -10.78 -4.98 -17.20
C ALA A 13 -9.96 -3.90 -17.90
N LYS A 14 -10.19 -2.63 -17.51
CA LYS A 14 -9.50 -1.44 -18.07
C LYS A 14 -7.98 -1.58 -18.12
N TRP A 15 -7.39 -2.29 -17.17
CA TRP A 15 -5.94 -2.46 -17.03
C TRP A 15 -5.46 -3.88 -17.36
N GLY A 16 -6.34 -4.74 -17.89
CA GLY A 16 -6.03 -6.16 -18.20
C GLY A 16 -5.96 -7.07 -16.97
N PHE A 17 -6.25 -6.54 -15.78
CA PHE A 17 -6.31 -7.29 -14.53
C PHE A 17 -7.34 -6.69 -13.56
N ARG A 18 -7.79 -7.52 -12.62
CA ARG A 18 -8.65 -7.10 -11.51
C ARG A 18 -8.15 -7.66 -10.18
N ARG A 19 -8.57 -7.02 -9.09
CA ARG A 19 -8.31 -7.49 -7.73
C ARG A 19 -9.53 -8.25 -7.22
N GLU A 20 -9.31 -9.47 -6.75
CA GLU A 20 -10.32 -10.29 -6.12
C GLU A 20 -10.03 -10.50 -4.64
N PRO A 21 -11.05 -10.74 -3.80
CA PRO A 21 -10.83 -11.19 -2.44
C PRO A 21 -10.09 -12.54 -2.43
N ALA A 22 -9.14 -12.66 -1.51
CA ALA A 22 -8.43 -13.89 -1.19
C ALA A 22 -8.42 -14.08 0.33
N THR A 23 -7.96 -15.25 0.75
CA THR A 23 -7.89 -15.63 2.16
C THR A 23 -6.47 -15.57 2.69
N TYR A 24 -6.33 -15.43 4.01
CA TYR A 24 -5.02 -15.57 4.65
C TYR A 24 -4.44 -16.97 4.50
N GLU A 25 -5.29 -18.00 4.42
CA GLU A 25 -4.84 -19.39 4.24
C GLU A 25 -4.17 -19.60 2.87
N GLU A 26 -4.73 -19.01 1.80
CA GLU A 26 -4.10 -19.01 0.48
C GLU A 26 -2.74 -18.30 0.52
N ALA A 27 -2.65 -17.13 1.17
CA ALA A 27 -1.41 -16.39 1.26
C ALA A 27 -0.35 -17.10 2.14
N GLU A 28 -0.75 -17.73 3.25
CA GLU A 28 0.13 -18.49 4.14
C GLU A 28 0.68 -19.76 3.49
N LYS A 29 -0.08 -20.38 2.57
CA LYS A 29 0.42 -21.50 1.76
C LYS A 29 1.56 -21.08 0.83
N ILE A 30 1.51 -19.86 0.30
CA ILE A 30 2.54 -19.32 -0.59
C ILE A 30 3.79 -18.93 0.22
N THR A 31 3.62 -18.23 1.34
CA THR A 31 4.75 -17.75 2.14
C THR A 31 5.40 -18.84 2.99
N GLY A 32 4.68 -19.92 3.31
CA GLY A 32 5.17 -21.00 4.15
C GLY A 32 5.25 -20.65 5.64
N PHE A 33 4.69 -19.51 6.05
CA PHE A 33 4.61 -19.10 7.46
C PHE A 33 3.33 -18.35 7.75
N ARG A 34 2.95 -18.33 9.04
CA ARG A 34 1.75 -17.64 9.51
C ARG A 34 1.89 -16.13 9.36
N LEU A 35 0.97 -15.52 8.62
CA LEU A 35 0.99 -14.09 8.35
C LEU A 35 0.38 -13.29 9.51
N ASP A 36 0.85 -12.06 9.68
CA ASP A 36 0.31 -11.16 10.69
C ASP A 36 -1.12 -10.74 10.32
N ARG A 37 -2.11 -11.24 11.07
CA ARG A 37 -3.53 -10.88 10.89
C ARG A 37 -3.82 -9.41 11.18
N ARG A 38 -2.80 -8.65 11.61
CA ARG A 38 -2.83 -7.20 11.73
C ARG A 38 -2.39 -6.43 10.49
N SER A 39 -2.14 -7.11 9.39
CA SER A 39 -1.71 -6.49 8.15
C SER A 39 -2.59 -6.93 6.98
N SER A 40 -2.68 -6.07 5.96
CA SER A 40 -3.33 -6.42 4.68
C SER A 40 -2.28 -6.99 3.74
N PHE A 41 -2.68 -7.91 2.88
CA PHE A 41 -1.77 -8.58 1.95
C PHE A 41 -2.33 -8.60 0.53
N LEU A 42 -1.42 -8.62 -0.43
CA LEU A 42 -1.68 -8.72 -1.86
C LEU A 42 -0.92 -9.93 -2.40
N ILE A 43 -1.63 -10.82 -3.08
CA ILE A 43 -1.03 -11.86 -3.91
C ILE A 43 -0.86 -11.26 -5.30
N THR A 44 0.38 -11.11 -5.75
CA THR A 44 0.74 -10.49 -7.03
C THR A 44 0.42 -11.44 -8.19
N ARG A 45 0.48 -10.92 -9.41
CA ARG A 45 0.31 -11.74 -10.64
C ARG A 45 1.40 -12.83 -10.76
N ALA A 46 2.58 -12.58 -10.18
CA ALA A 46 3.67 -13.57 -10.13
C ALA A 46 3.45 -14.67 -9.08
N GLY A 47 2.36 -14.59 -8.31
CA GLY A 47 2.08 -15.54 -7.23
C GLY A 47 2.87 -15.26 -5.96
N GLU A 48 3.44 -14.07 -5.80
CA GLU A 48 4.16 -13.66 -4.60
C GLU A 48 3.22 -12.95 -3.63
N VAL A 49 3.48 -13.07 -2.32
CA VAL A 49 2.71 -12.33 -1.32
C VAL A 49 3.47 -11.08 -0.93
N GLU A 50 2.80 -9.95 -0.97
CA GLU A 50 3.27 -8.66 -0.47
C GLU A 50 2.37 -8.18 0.65
N GLN A 51 2.96 -7.59 1.69
CA GLN A 51 2.25 -6.85 2.71
C GLN A 51 1.93 -5.45 2.18
N GLU A 52 0.65 -5.09 2.16
CA GLU A 52 0.22 -3.73 1.81
C GLU A 52 0.39 -2.81 3.01
N ALA A 53 1.27 -1.82 2.88
CA ALA A 53 1.33 -0.68 3.78
C ALA A 53 0.79 0.58 3.12
N GLN A 54 0.37 1.50 3.98
CA GLN A 54 -0.02 2.84 3.60
C GLN A 54 0.86 3.84 4.37
N CYS A 55 1.36 4.85 3.67
CA CYS A 55 1.86 6.05 4.32
C CYS A 55 1.07 7.25 3.81
N THR A 56 1.07 8.33 4.60
CA THR A 56 0.56 9.60 4.11
C THR A 56 1.75 10.33 3.51
N VAL A 57 1.63 10.68 2.24
CA VAL A 57 2.64 11.47 1.53
C VAL A 57 2.31 12.95 1.62
N GLU A 58 3.27 13.77 1.21
CA GLU A 58 3.21 15.23 1.22
C GLU A 58 2.02 15.76 0.40
N CYS A 59 1.71 17.04 0.61
CA CYS A 59 0.61 17.71 -0.07
C CYS A 59 0.76 17.58 -1.59
N SER A 60 -0.31 17.15 -2.27
CA SER A 60 -0.30 16.88 -3.71
C SER A 60 -0.26 18.10 -4.63
N GLY A 61 0.34 19.20 -4.15
CA GLY A 61 0.47 20.45 -4.87
C GLY A 61 -0.85 21.17 -5.04
N CYS A 62 -1.11 22.15 -4.17
CA CYS A 62 -1.74 23.36 -4.69
C CYS A 62 -0.70 24.09 -5.56
N SER A 63 -1.14 24.89 -6.52
CA SER A 63 -0.31 25.87 -7.25
C SER A 63 0.04 27.07 -6.35
N CYS A 64 0.28 26.80 -5.09
CA CYS A 64 0.49 27.75 -4.04
C CYS A 64 1.96 28.20 -4.10
N ASP A 65 2.18 29.51 -3.98
CA ASP A 65 3.47 30.18 -4.15
C ASP A 65 4.50 29.79 -3.08
N CYS A 66 4.10 28.90 -2.16
CA CYS A 66 5.03 28.17 -1.32
C CYS A 66 5.97 27.40 -2.25
N SER A 67 7.22 27.87 -2.35
CA SER A 67 8.36 27.34 -3.13
C SER A 67 8.74 25.87 -2.85
N THR A 68 7.85 25.12 -2.22
CA THR A 68 8.08 23.86 -1.53
C THR A 68 6.95 22.84 -1.73
N CYS A 69 5.84 23.17 -2.39
CA CYS A 69 4.65 22.30 -2.50
C CYS A 69 4.75 21.12 -3.48
N SER A 70 5.91 20.91 -4.08
CA SER A 70 6.20 19.78 -4.97
C SER A 70 6.97 18.72 -4.18
N TYR A 71 6.52 17.45 -4.26
CA TYR A 71 7.19 16.25 -3.70
C TYR A 71 8.70 16.46 -3.54
N GLY A 72 9.18 16.77 -2.33
CA GLY A 72 10.54 17.25 -2.15
C GLY A 72 10.91 17.71 -0.74
N TYR A 73 12.21 17.97 -0.53
CA TYR A 73 12.86 18.20 0.76
C TYR A 73 12.33 19.38 1.61
N ALA A 74 11.44 20.19 1.08
CA ALA A 74 10.93 21.38 1.76
C ALA A 74 9.39 21.39 1.86
N SER A 75 8.70 20.36 1.36
CA SER A 75 7.24 20.31 1.36
C SER A 75 6.63 20.32 2.75
N HIS A 76 5.45 20.90 2.84
CA HIS A 76 4.69 20.96 4.07
C HIS A 76 4.42 19.55 4.60
N LYS A 77 4.36 19.41 5.93
CA LYS A 77 4.00 18.14 6.60
C LYS A 77 2.74 17.54 5.97
N ALA A 78 2.64 16.21 6.05
CA ALA A 78 1.58 15.37 5.48
C ALA A 78 0.16 15.60 6.05
N GLY A 79 -0.33 16.84 5.98
CA GLY A 79 -1.62 17.31 6.45
C GLY A 79 -2.33 18.25 5.47
N GLY A 80 -1.70 18.61 4.35
CA GLY A 80 -2.19 19.66 3.46
C GLY A 80 -1.89 21.06 4.02
N CYS A 81 -2.10 22.10 3.21
CA CYS A 81 -1.90 23.49 3.61
C CYS A 81 -3.24 24.23 3.69
N GLN A 82 -3.20 25.44 4.25
CA GLN A 82 -4.37 26.30 4.36
C GLN A 82 -4.97 26.65 2.98
N GLU A 83 -4.13 26.85 1.96
CA GLU A 83 -4.58 27.23 0.61
C GLU A 83 -5.36 26.11 -0.10
N CYS A 84 -5.01 24.85 0.13
CA CYS A 84 -5.79 23.71 -0.37
C CYS A 84 -6.91 23.28 0.59
N GLY A 85 -7.16 24.03 1.67
CA GLY A 85 -8.12 23.66 2.71
C GLY A 85 -7.79 22.33 3.39
N TYR A 86 -6.51 21.99 3.49
CA TYR A 86 -6.00 20.72 4.01
C TYR A 86 -6.42 19.47 3.21
N THR A 87 -6.97 19.65 2.00
CA THR A 87 -7.46 18.54 1.16
C THR A 87 -6.36 17.87 0.33
N GLY A 88 -5.17 18.48 0.25
CA GLY A 88 -4.04 17.96 -0.54
C GLY A 88 -3.40 16.69 0.03
N LYS A 89 -3.86 16.16 1.16
CA LYS A 89 -3.36 14.95 1.82
C LYS A 89 -3.60 13.72 0.94
N ARG A 90 -2.53 13.06 0.48
CA ARG A 90 -2.63 11.78 -0.25
C ARG A 90 -2.12 10.61 0.59
N ARG A 91 -2.78 9.46 0.41
CA ARG A 91 -2.30 8.17 0.92
C ARG A 91 -1.62 7.44 -0.23
N MET A 92 -0.40 7.01 0.00
CA MET A 92 0.32 6.15 -0.93
C MET A 92 0.36 4.74 -0.36
N TYR A 93 0.09 3.78 -1.23
CA TYR A 93 0.08 2.36 -0.90
C TYR A 93 1.32 1.72 -1.52
N PHE A 94 2.01 0.90 -0.76
CA PHE A 94 3.20 0.18 -1.19
C PHE A 94 3.10 -1.28 -0.78
N GLY A 95 3.61 -2.17 -1.62
CA GLY A 95 3.83 -3.59 -1.31
C GLY A 95 5.27 -3.82 -0.87
N PHE A 96 5.46 -4.67 0.13
CA PHE A 96 6.79 -5.19 0.49
C PHE A 96 6.69 -6.66 0.88
N PRO A 97 7.75 -7.45 0.72
CA PRO A 97 7.72 -8.86 1.10
C PRO A 97 7.42 -9.03 2.60
N PRO A 98 6.53 -9.96 2.98
CA PRO A 98 6.14 -10.17 4.37
C PRO A 98 7.35 -10.63 5.17
N SER A 99 7.54 -10.04 6.34
CA SER A 99 8.63 -10.42 7.23
C SER A 99 8.33 -11.78 7.89
N PRO A 100 9.24 -12.77 7.79
CA PRO A 100 9.09 -14.02 8.53
C PRO A 100 9.12 -13.75 10.04
N PRO A 101 8.44 -14.58 10.85
CA PRO A 101 8.45 -14.43 12.29
C PRO A 101 9.89 -14.51 12.82
N LYS A 102 10.26 -13.62 13.74
CA LYS A 102 11.57 -13.67 14.41
C LYS A 102 11.73 -15.05 15.05
N ARG A 103 12.76 -15.81 14.63
CA ARG A 103 13.15 -17.03 15.32
C ARG A 103 13.48 -16.65 16.77
N LYS A 104 12.82 -17.28 17.74
CA LYS A 104 13.31 -17.26 19.12
C LYS A 104 14.62 -18.06 19.09
N THR A 105 15.75 -17.37 19.20
CA THR A 105 17.00 -18.01 19.65
C THR A 105 16.74 -18.50 21.07
N SER A 106 16.62 -19.83 21.20
CA SER A 106 16.67 -20.54 22.48
C SER A 106 18.08 -20.45 23.06
#